data_AF-A0A7W0WCQ9-F1
#
_entry.id   AF-A0A7W0WCQ9-F1
#
_cell.length_a   1.000
_cell.length_b   1.000
_cell.length_c   1.000
_cell.angle_alpha   90.00
_cell.angle_beta   90.00
_cell.angle_gamma   90.00
#
_symmetry.space_group_name_H-M   'P 1'
#
loop_
_entity.id
_entity.type
_entity.pdbx_description
1 polymer ?
#
loop_
_entity_poly.entity_id
_entity_poly.type
_entity_poly.pdbx_seq_one_letter_code
_entity_poly.pdbx_strand_id
1 'polypeptide(L)'
;MRKRLLLLFALVVAVGGSVAGAEALTGDELDPARNLALPCEAVSTPGLVPRSAKNIAHVANVCGFVGTDVEFQSRKAADGTVHDYAFVGSMGAGLRIFDITDPAHPVAAGAYTDPGWEVDVQVRADTAAIAFDPVIVGINVSACLRQKSGSTTKGGIDILRLDFDPGTARFSPSLADCYLNTGSGGAHNVTMHPSGSWLAIDTSTSGIEVVDLRGPTAVFNRKLPVSLVGSVHDVSFSADGNTMYAASPGQGTYVVDVTNILADGARQIAFIPNNTQPGGSANPKNTTISHQADVSSDGAILGFTDERGGGLTQTSCNTDPSGVIGGIHWWALQPMRGLGQTADASPATPRRLGSWFYPNPGLGLDPLAPALASIGRSERACTIHIFRNGGTGSVSPGPIAAGFDGVSQLGQRELVVAHYGAGVWQLDFSGPPSSADGIAEDPRSDWGNTLGWNVMPGAETWSAKEYKGYVYTGDMGRGFDVYALTSCAGAACLVRPTNTPGRAKGGGGVEGELAEISILSGPSKGGKATFSLDVSYVAGQTAPAGKLGFHDKAADKKVTATGVDSLTIAGAKASITGRATVDGVPGVS
;
A
#
# COMPACT_ATOMS: atom_id res chain seq x y z
N MET A 1 46.03 -47.70 23.08
CA MET A 1 44.75 -46.95 23.14
C MET A 1 45.02 -45.58 23.75
N ARG A 2 45.43 -44.59 22.93
CA ARG A 2 45.70 -43.20 23.32
C ARG A 2 45.37 -42.33 22.11
N LYS A 3 44.31 -41.53 22.20
CA LYS A 3 43.90 -40.57 21.17
C LYS A 3 45.00 -39.51 21.06
N ARG A 4 45.56 -39.35 19.86
CA ARG A 4 46.55 -38.32 19.53
C ARG A 4 45.85 -36.97 19.40
N LEU A 5 46.30 -36.05 20.23
CA LEU A 5 46.21 -34.61 20.08
C LEU A 5 46.97 -34.22 18.80
N LEU A 6 46.31 -33.54 17.86
CA LEU A 6 46.97 -32.84 16.76
C LEU A 6 46.58 -31.37 16.88
N LEU A 7 47.49 -30.59 17.49
CA LEU A 7 47.60 -29.16 17.25
C LEU A 7 47.99 -28.97 15.78
N LEU A 8 47.22 -28.19 15.03
CA LEU A 8 47.71 -27.55 13.81
C LEU A 8 47.69 -26.03 13.98
N PHE A 9 48.81 -25.45 13.58
CA PHE A 9 49.21 -24.06 13.68
C PHE A 9 48.17 -23.07 13.15
N ALA A 10 47.91 -22.05 13.96
CA ALA A 10 47.27 -20.82 13.51
C ALA A 10 48.20 -20.10 12.51
N LEU A 11 47.78 -20.07 11.25
CA LEU A 11 48.32 -19.12 10.28
C LEU A 11 47.50 -17.83 10.42
N VAL A 12 48.09 -16.85 11.10
CA VAL A 12 47.60 -15.47 11.14
C VAL A 12 47.79 -14.88 9.75
N VAL A 13 46.72 -14.84 8.95
CA VAL A 13 46.63 -13.92 7.81
C VAL A 13 45.82 -12.74 8.30
N ALA A 14 46.53 -11.66 8.63
CA ALA A 14 45.93 -10.34 8.80
C ALA A 14 45.39 -9.89 7.43
N VAL A 15 44.10 -10.13 7.17
CA VAL A 15 43.36 -9.34 6.18
C VAL A 15 42.69 -8.22 6.96
N GLY A 16 43.45 -7.14 7.14
CA GLY A 16 42.87 -5.83 7.37
C GLY A 16 42.05 -5.47 6.14
N GLY A 17 40.73 -5.54 6.31
CA GLY A 17 39.73 -5.18 5.33
C GLY A 17 38.47 -4.77 6.08
N SER A 18 38.52 -3.61 6.71
CA SER A 18 37.31 -2.87 7.05
C SER A 18 36.50 -2.71 5.77
N VAL A 19 35.39 -3.42 5.68
CA VAL A 19 34.34 -3.10 4.70
C VAL A 19 33.76 -1.76 5.17
N ALA A 20 34.36 -0.69 4.66
CA ALA A 20 33.79 0.65 4.71
C ALA A 20 32.60 0.69 3.76
N GLY A 21 31.43 1.09 4.26
CA GLY A 21 30.24 1.29 3.43
C GLY A 21 28.94 0.80 4.05
N ALA A 22 28.71 1.07 5.34
CA ALA A 22 27.36 1.19 5.87
C ALA A 22 27.40 2.38 6.84
N GLU A 23 27.52 3.59 6.30
CA GLU A 23 27.02 4.74 7.04
C GLU A 23 25.52 4.54 7.14
N ALA A 24 25.05 4.31 8.36
CA ALA A 24 23.63 4.25 8.67
C ALA A 24 22.98 5.50 8.09
N LEU A 25 22.00 5.31 7.21
CA LEU A 25 21.07 6.36 6.82
C LEU A 25 20.65 7.06 8.12
N THR A 26 20.87 8.37 8.17
CA THR A 26 20.42 9.22 9.28
C THR A 26 18.97 8.87 9.59
N GLY A 27 18.67 8.54 10.86
CA GLY A 27 17.39 7.95 11.23
C GLY A 27 16.20 8.82 10.85
N ASP A 28 15.14 8.21 10.33
CA ASP A 28 13.81 8.81 10.30
C ASP A 28 13.30 8.90 11.74
N GLU A 29 13.08 10.11 12.26
CA GLU A 29 12.51 10.32 13.60
C GLU A 29 11.11 9.69 13.73
N LEU A 30 10.42 9.48 12.60
CA LEU A 30 9.10 8.87 12.54
C LEU A 30 9.13 7.33 12.43
N ASP A 31 10.27 6.70 12.14
CA ASP A 31 10.44 5.24 12.11
C ASP A 31 11.40 4.79 13.23
N PRO A 32 10.92 4.69 14.47
CA PRO A 32 11.71 4.19 15.60
C PRO A 32 12.20 2.74 15.43
N ALA A 33 11.56 1.92 14.58
CA ALA A 33 12.01 0.55 14.31
C ALA A 33 13.11 0.47 13.24
N ARG A 34 13.32 1.56 12.48
CA ARG A 34 14.32 1.69 11.41
C ARG A 34 14.15 0.63 10.32
N ASN A 35 12.93 0.46 9.85
CA ASN A 35 12.66 -0.41 8.73
C ASN A 35 13.22 0.16 7.42
N LEU A 36 13.58 -0.74 6.51
CA LEU A 36 14.27 -0.39 5.28
C LEU A 36 13.26 -0.29 4.13
N ALA A 37 13.01 0.95 3.70
CA ALA A 37 12.41 1.27 2.40
C ALA A 37 13.50 1.65 1.39
N LEU A 38 13.14 1.75 0.11
CA LEU A 38 14.06 2.31 -0.88
C LEU A 38 14.24 3.82 -0.63
N PRO A 39 15.46 4.36 -0.83
CA PRO A 39 15.70 5.78 -0.66
C PRO A 39 14.81 6.63 -1.58
N CYS A 40 14.37 7.78 -1.09
CA CYS A 40 13.52 8.70 -1.83
C CYS A 40 14.12 9.11 -3.17
N GLU A 41 15.44 9.37 -3.21
CA GLU A 41 16.17 9.70 -4.42
C GLU A 41 16.19 8.59 -5.46
N ALA A 42 15.86 7.34 -5.09
CA ALA A 42 15.81 6.20 -5.98
C ALA A 42 14.41 5.95 -6.56
N VAL A 43 13.35 6.28 -5.83
CA VAL A 43 11.95 6.03 -6.25
C VAL A 43 11.25 7.28 -6.80
N SER A 44 11.76 8.47 -6.47
CA SER A 44 11.26 9.77 -6.94
C SER A 44 12.15 10.39 -8.03
N THR A 45 13.06 9.62 -8.62
CA THR A 45 13.96 10.10 -9.68
C THR A 45 13.16 10.57 -10.90
N PRO A 46 13.35 11.83 -11.35
CA PRO A 46 12.75 12.31 -12.58
C PRO A 46 13.07 11.40 -13.77
N GLY A 47 12.04 10.89 -14.44
CA GLY A 47 12.18 9.99 -15.59
C GLY A 47 12.10 8.50 -15.27
N LEU A 48 11.87 8.10 -14.01
CA LEU A 48 11.41 6.75 -13.72
C LEU A 48 10.07 6.51 -14.40
N VAL A 49 10.03 5.50 -15.25
CA VAL A 49 8.85 5.07 -15.98
C VAL A 49 8.40 3.71 -15.50
N PRO A 50 7.09 3.40 -15.57
CA PRO A 50 6.62 2.07 -15.25
C PRO A 50 7.32 1.03 -16.13
N ARG A 51 7.68 -0.09 -15.52
CA ARG A 51 8.21 -1.28 -16.20
C ARG A 51 7.17 -1.86 -17.15
N SER A 52 5.90 -1.75 -16.77
CA SER A 52 4.75 -2.07 -17.58
C SER A 52 3.53 -1.34 -17.05
N ALA A 53 2.69 -0.83 -17.94
CA ALA A 53 1.45 -0.19 -17.54
C ALA A 53 0.44 -0.17 -18.68
N LYS A 54 -0.84 -0.25 -18.32
CA LYS A 54 -1.98 -0.06 -19.21
C LYS A 54 -3.14 0.47 -18.39
N ASN A 55 -3.80 1.52 -18.87
CA ASN A 55 -4.99 2.12 -18.26
C ASN A 55 -4.87 2.63 -16.80
N ILE A 56 -3.67 2.56 -16.20
CA ILE A 56 -3.37 3.07 -14.86
C ILE A 56 -2.05 3.83 -14.95
N ALA A 57 -2.04 5.08 -14.53
CA ALA A 57 -0.86 5.93 -14.57
C ALA A 57 -0.42 6.32 -13.16
N HIS A 58 0.88 6.26 -12.88
CA HIS A 58 1.44 6.73 -11.61
C HIS A 58 1.35 8.27 -11.56
N VAL A 59 0.98 8.80 -10.40
CA VAL A 59 0.64 10.22 -10.17
C VAL A 59 1.58 10.84 -9.16
N ALA A 60 1.71 10.22 -7.98
CA ALA A 60 2.50 10.75 -6.88
C ALA A 60 3.09 9.62 -6.03
N ASN A 61 4.15 9.94 -5.29
CA ASN A 61 4.77 9.06 -4.34
C ASN A 61 5.17 9.84 -3.08
N VAL A 62 4.88 9.28 -1.90
CA VAL A 62 5.45 9.70 -0.62
C VAL A 62 6.36 8.56 -0.14
N CYS A 63 7.66 8.79 -0.26
CA CYS A 63 8.72 7.82 0.02
C CYS A 63 9.27 7.95 1.46
N GLY A 64 10.24 7.08 1.79
CA GLY A 64 11.04 7.16 3.01
C GLY A 64 10.54 6.27 4.16
N PHE A 65 9.49 5.47 3.93
CA PHE A 65 8.95 4.53 4.90
C PHE A 65 8.38 3.28 4.22
N VAL A 66 8.12 2.23 4.99
CA VAL A 66 7.49 0.99 4.52
C VAL A 66 5.98 1.11 4.70
N GLY A 67 5.22 1.33 3.62
CA GLY A 67 3.75 1.45 3.68
C GLY A 67 3.06 0.08 3.67
N THR A 68 1.99 -0.08 4.45
CA THR A 68 1.20 -1.31 4.53
C THR A 68 -0.25 -1.09 4.14
N ASP A 69 -1.22 -1.27 5.04
CA ASP A 69 -2.63 -1.09 4.72
C ASP A 69 -3.01 0.40 4.64
N VAL A 70 -4.04 0.72 3.85
CA VAL A 70 -4.52 2.09 3.62
C VAL A 70 -6.00 2.18 3.89
N GLU A 71 -6.45 3.19 4.62
CA GLU A 71 -7.88 3.50 4.79
C GLU A 71 -8.23 4.95 4.44
N PHE A 72 -9.51 5.24 4.19
CA PHE A 72 -9.94 6.56 3.73
C PHE A 72 -11.11 7.12 4.52
N GLN A 73 -11.10 8.43 4.72
CA GLN A 73 -12.28 9.16 5.15
C GLN A 73 -12.16 10.64 4.79
N SER A 74 -13.29 11.30 4.56
CA SER A 74 -13.35 12.75 4.42
C SER A 74 -13.62 13.45 5.76
N ARG A 75 -13.13 14.68 5.93
CA ARG A 75 -13.54 15.61 7.01
C ARG A 75 -13.85 16.98 6.47
N LYS A 76 -14.69 17.72 7.19
CA LYS A 76 -15.06 19.09 6.84
C LYS A 76 -14.34 20.09 7.74
N ALA A 77 -13.58 21.01 7.16
CA ALA A 77 -12.94 22.11 7.87
C ALA A 77 -13.96 23.17 8.33
N ALA A 78 -13.52 24.09 9.19
CA ALA A 78 -14.37 25.13 9.80
C ALA A 78 -14.95 26.10 8.77
N ASP A 79 -14.25 26.33 7.66
CA ASP A 79 -14.69 27.15 6.52
C ASP A 79 -15.66 26.42 5.58
N GLY A 80 -15.88 25.13 5.82
CA GLY A 80 -16.76 24.27 5.06
C GLY A 80 -16.11 23.48 3.93
N THR A 81 -14.81 23.65 3.71
CA THR A 81 -14.04 22.86 2.75
C THR A 81 -14.03 21.39 3.16
N VAL A 82 -14.27 20.48 2.22
CA VAL A 82 -14.15 19.03 2.44
C VAL A 82 -12.74 18.62 2.06
N HIS A 83 -12.07 17.95 2.99
CA HIS A 83 -10.75 17.37 2.81
C HIS A 83 -10.87 15.85 2.83
N ASP A 84 -10.07 15.20 1.99
CA ASP A 84 -10.00 13.76 1.84
C ASP A 84 -8.70 13.24 2.43
N TYR A 85 -8.74 12.17 3.23
CA TYR A 85 -7.56 11.68 3.94
C TYR A 85 -7.32 10.21 3.69
N ALA A 86 -6.04 9.86 3.53
CA ALA A 86 -5.54 8.50 3.57
C ALA A 86 -4.86 8.23 4.92
N PHE A 87 -5.18 7.09 5.51
CA PHE A 87 -4.65 6.57 6.78
C PHE A 87 -3.80 5.37 6.43
N VAL A 88 -2.49 5.55 6.49
CA VAL A 88 -1.51 4.58 5.97
C VAL A 88 -0.80 3.95 7.16
N GLY A 89 -0.98 2.65 7.31
CA GLY A 89 -0.15 1.84 8.20
C GLY A 89 1.29 1.86 7.72
N SER A 90 2.23 1.84 8.66
CA SER A 90 3.64 1.75 8.31
C SER A 90 4.38 0.85 9.26
N MET A 91 5.07 -0.15 8.71
CA MET A 91 5.98 -0.97 9.51
C MET A 91 7.08 -0.10 10.12
N GLY A 92 7.06 0.03 11.44
CA GLY A 92 8.10 0.69 12.23
C GLY A 92 7.73 2.05 12.78
N ALA A 93 6.59 2.62 12.36
CA ALA A 93 6.27 4.04 12.53
C ALA A 93 4.82 4.31 12.94
N GLY A 94 4.02 3.28 13.21
CA GLY A 94 2.60 3.40 13.53
C GLY A 94 1.74 3.83 12.33
N LEU A 95 0.98 4.91 12.52
CA LEU A 95 0.01 5.44 11.57
C LEU A 95 0.47 6.77 10.99
N ARG A 96 0.50 6.88 9.66
CA ARG A 96 0.68 8.14 8.94
C ARG A 96 -0.64 8.57 8.31
N ILE A 97 -0.96 9.86 8.37
CA ILE A 97 -2.18 10.43 7.79
C ILE A 97 -1.79 11.49 6.77
N PHE A 98 -2.32 11.35 5.56
CA PHE A 98 -2.08 12.28 4.45
C PHE A 98 -3.41 12.90 4.01
N ASP A 99 -3.43 14.23 3.85
CA ASP A 99 -4.45 14.92 3.07
C ASP A 99 -4.18 14.63 1.59
N ILE A 100 -5.16 14.00 0.95
CA ILE A 100 -5.17 13.56 -0.45
C ILE A 100 -6.26 14.30 -1.26
N THR A 101 -6.72 15.46 -0.78
CA THR A 101 -7.68 16.31 -1.51
C THR A 101 -7.15 16.70 -2.89
N ASP A 102 -5.83 16.87 -3.01
CA ASP A 102 -5.11 16.87 -4.29
C ASP A 102 -4.27 15.58 -4.40
N PRO A 103 -4.73 14.56 -5.15
CA PRO A 103 -4.02 13.29 -5.30
C PRO A 103 -2.64 13.42 -5.96
N ALA A 104 -2.37 14.52 -6.68
CA ALA A 104 -1.05 14.79 -7.24
C ALA A 104 -0.06 15.37 -6.21
N HIS A 105 -0.57 15.85 -5.08
CA HIS A 105 0.23 16.44 -4.02
C HIS A 105 -0.26 16.01 -2.62
N PRO A 106 -0.11 14.73 -2.24
CA PRO A 106 -0.41 14.29 -0.88
C PRO A 106 0.41 15.08 0.15
N VAL A 107 -0.24 15.57 1.21
CA VAL A 107 0.41 16.38 2.26
C VAL A 107 0.23 15.69 3.61
N ALA A 108 1.30 15.60 4.40
CA ALA A 108 1.19 15.09 5.78
C ALA A 108 0.17 15.90 6.59
N ALA A 109 -0.82 15.20 7.17
CA ALA A 109 -1.94 15.77 7.92
C ALA A 109 -1.98 15.33 9.38
N GLY A 110 -1.21 14.31 9.77
CA GLY A 110 -1.08 13.84 11.14
C GLY A 110 -0.32 12.52 11.19
N ALA A 111 0.08 12.09 12.38
CA ALA A 111 0.69 10.78 12.60
C ALA A 111 0.53 10.33 14.06
N TYR A 112 0.57 9.02 14.27
CA TYR A 112 0.79 8.39 15.56
C TYR A 112 2.02 7.49 15.44
N THR A 113 3.11 7.87 16.11
CA THR A 113 4.36 7.11 16.08
C THR A 113 4.40 6.16 17.25
N ASP A 114 4.38 4.87 16.96
CA ASP A 114 4.68 3.81 17.92
C ASP A 114 5.60 2.81 17.20
N PRO A 115 6.67 2.29 17.83
CA PRO A 115 7.44 1.20 17.26
C PRO A 115 6.60 -0.07 17.10
N GLY A 116 6.57 -0.61 15.89
CA GLY A 116 5.83 -1.82 15.58
C GLY A 116 6.27 -2.49 14.29
N TRP A 117 5.79 -3.71 14.08
CA TRP A 117 5.58 -4.22 12.73
C TRP A 117 4.09 -4.13 12.45
N GLU A 118 3.66 -2.93 12.08
CA GLU A 118 2.27 -2.61 11.77
C GLU A 118 1.91 -3.19 10.41
N VAL A 119 0.97 -4.11 10.44
CA VAL A 119 0.57 -4.87 9.26
C VAL A 119 -0.73 -4.32 8.68
N ASP A 120 -1.58 -3.77 9.55
CA ASP A 120 -2.95 -3.44 9.21
C ASP A 120 -3.49 -2.25 10.04
N VAL A 121 -4.36 -1.45 9.42
CA VAL A 121 -5.04 -0.32 10.04
C VAL A 121 -6.52 -0.34 9.69
N GLN A 122 -7.36 -0.13 10.68
CA GLN A 122 -8.79 0.10 10.47
C GLN A 122 -9.19 1.45 10.99
N VAL A 123 -9.99 2.17 10.21
CA VAL A 123 -10.52 3.48 10.58
C VAL A 123 -12.03 3.42 10.60
N ARG A 124 -12.62 4.12 11.56
CA ARG A 124 -14.07 4.34 11.58
C ARG A 124 -14.40 5.58 12.39
N ALA A 125 -15.00 6.57 11.72
CA ALA A 125 -15.28 7.86 12.34
C ALA A 125 -14.02 8.37 13.06
N ASP A 126 -14.10 8.65 14.36
CA ASP A 126 -12.99 9.20 15.14
C ASP A 126 -12.16 8.12 15.87
N THR A 127 -12.23 6.87 15.42
CA THR A 127 -11.46 5.75 15.98
C THR A 127 -10.58 5.13 14.90
N ALA A 128 -9.34 4.81 15.24
CA ALA A 128 -8.51 3.90 14.46
C ALA A 128 -8.04 2.72 15.31
N ALA A 129 -7.83 1.56 14.70
CA ALA A 129 -7.19 0.40 15.31
C ALA A 129 -5.98 0.00 14.47
N ILE A 130 -4.86 -0.29 15.12
CA ILE A 130 -3.60 -0.67 14.47
C ILE A 130 -3.17 -2.02 15.00
N ALA A 131 -2.92 -2.97 14.11
CA ALA A 131 -2.50 -4.32 14.47
C ALA A 131 -0.97 -4.48 14.42
N PHE A 132 -0.43 -5.17 15.43
CA PHE A 132 1.01 -5.45 15.55
C PHE A 132 1.27 -6.96 15.50
N ASP A 133 1.98 -7.38 14.45
CA ASP A 133 2.37 -8.77 14.22
C ASP A 133 3.65 -9.14 15.02
N PRO A 134 3.73 -10.37 15.57
CA PRO A 134 4.93 -10.89 16.21
C PRO A 134 5.95 -11.40 15.17
N VAL A 135 6.76 -10.53 14.56
CA VAL A 135 7.83 -11.00 13.67
C VAL A 135 8.99 -11.64 14.47
N ILE A 136 9.56 -12.73 13.93
CA ILE A 136 10.67 -13.55 14.47
C ILE A 136 11.99 -12.76 14.66
N VAL A 137 12.07 -11.50 14.21
CA VAL A 137 13.29 -10.68 14.24
C VAL A 137 12.99 -9.29 14.84
N GLY A 138 13.23 -9.11 16.14
CA GLY A 138 13.25 -7.77 16.78
C GLY A 138 12.27 -7.54 17.95
N ILE A 139 12.28 -6.30 18.47
CA ILE A 139 11.62 -5.87 19.72
C ILE A 139 10.49 -4.85 19.43
N ASN A 140 9.48 -5.16 18.61
CA ASN A 140 8.59 -4.09 18.11
C ASN A 140 7.12 -4.39 18.37
N VAL A 141 6.79 -4.35 19.66
CA VAL A 141 5.43 -4.31 20.15
C VAL A 141 5.18 -2.88 20.62
N SER A 142 3.98 -2.36 20.35
CA SER A 142 3.54 -1.03 20.79
C SER A 142 3.94 -0.73 22.24
N ALA A 143 4.24 0.53 22.54
CA ALA A 143 4.67 0.95 23.87
C ALA A 143 3.64 0.56 24.94
N CYS A 144 2.35 0.70 24.64
CA CYS A 144 1.26 0.33 25.53
C CYS A 144 1.21 -1.18 25.79
N LEU A 145 1.33 -1.99 24.74
CA LEU A 145 1.31 -3.45 24.84
C LEU A 145 2.53 -3.99 25.61
N ARG A 146 3.71 -3.38 25.44
CA ARG A 146 4.89 -3.68 26.27
C ARG A 146 4.65 -3.37 27.74
N GLN A 147 4.00 -2.23 28.04
CA GLN A 147 3.66 -1.86 29.42
C GLN A 147 2.64 -2.84 30.04
N LYS A 148 1.63 -3.28 29.28
CA LYS A 148 0.61 -4.24 29.78
C LYS A 148 1.17 -5.64 29.99
N SER A 149 2.05 -6.11 29.11
CA SER A 149 2.55 -7.50 29.13
C SER A 149 3.86 -7.68 29.89
N GLY A 150 4.67 -6.63 30.03
CA GLY A 150 6.08 -6.75 30.42
C GLY A 150 6.95 -7.50 29.39
N SER A 151 6.39 -7.84 28.23
CA SER A 151 7.03 -8.60 27.16
C SER A 151 7.26 -7.73 25.93
N THR A 152 8.34 -8.02 25.22
CA THR A 152 8.68 -7.38 23.94
C THR A 152 8.26 -8.20 22.74
N THR A 153 7.54 -9.31 22.94
CA THR A 153 7.16 -10.25 21.87
C THR A 153 5.67 -10.58 21.86
N LYS A 154 4.90 -10.06 22.82
CA LYS A 154 3.46 -10.30 22.93
C LYS A 154 2.72 -9.17 22.23
N GLY A 155 2.12 -9.44 21.08
CA GLY A 155 1.42 -8.45 20.26
C GLY A 155 -0.04 -8.27 20.63
N GLY A 156 -0.71 -7.48 19.82
CA GLY A 156 -2.06 -6.99 20.08
C GLY A 156 -2.37 -5.83 19.15
N ILE A 157 -3.28 -4.96 19.59
CA ILE A 157 -3.62 -3.75 18.84
C ILE A 157 -3.50 -2.51 19.72
N ASP A 158 -3.24 -1.38 19.08
CA ASP A 158 -3.52 -0.07 19.66
C ASP A 158 -4.84 0.46 19.11
N ILE A 159 -5.59 1.17 19.95
CA ILE A 159 -6.84 1.84 19.61
C ILE A 159 -6.62 3.32 19.81
N LEU A 160 -6.73 4.07 18.73
CA LEU A 160 -6.47 5.50 18.70
C LEU A 160 -7.78 6.28 18.60
N ARG A 161 -7.80 7.43 19.25
CA ARG A 161 -8.76 8.50 18.99
C ARG A 161 -8.18 9.44 17.94
N LEU A 162 -8.95 9.72 16.90
CA LEU A 162 -8.59 10.61 15.80
C LEU A 162 -9.12 12.02 16.08
N ASP A 163 -8.31 12.82 16.79
CA ASP A 163 -8.63 14.23 17.04
C ASP A 163 -8.47 15.06 15.77
N PHE A 164 -9.58 15.35 15.07
CA PHE A 164 -9.59 16.25 13.92
C PHE A 164 -9.77 17.71 14.36
N ASP A 165 -8.80 18.56 14.03
CA ASP A 165 -8.91 20.01 14.17
C ASP A 165 -9.49 20.63 12.88
N PRO A 166 -10.76 21.11 12.90
CA PRO A 166 -11.37 21.74 11.74
C PRO A 166 -10.76 23.10 11.38
N GLY A 167 -10.05 23.76 12.30
CA GLY A 167 -9.38 25.03 12.05
C GLY A 167 -8.11 24.88 11.20
N THR A 168 -7.38 23.78 11.38
CA THR A 168 -6.16 23.49 10.60
C THR A 168 -6.32 22.38 9.57
N ALA A 169 -7.45 21.68 9.55
CA ALA A 169 -7.69 20.49 8.73
C ALA A 169 -6.60 19.42 8.95
N ARG A 170 -6.28 19.13 10.22
CA ARG A 170 -5.22 18.18 10.62
C ARG A 170 -5.70 17.25 11.71
N PHE A 171 -5.04 16.10 11.82
CA PHE A 171 -5.28 15.12 12.86
C PHE A 171 -4.18 15.19 13.92
N SER A 172 -4.58 15.03 15.19
CA SER A 172 -3.68 14.80 16.32
C SER A 172 -4.04 13.47 17.00
N PRO A 173 -3.75 12.32 16.36
CA PRO A 173 -4.16 11.03 16.92
C PRO A 173 -3.58 10.81 18.32
N SER A 174 -4.38 10.26 19.23
CA SER A 174 -3.97 9.94 20.59
C SER A 174 -4.35 8.51 20.97
N LEU A 175 -3.48 7.80 21.70
CA LEU A 175 -3.78 6.47 22.20
C LEU A 175 -4.98 6.54 23.17
N ALA A 176 -6.06 5.84 22.85
CA ALA A 176 -7.23 5.70 23.70
C ALA A 176 -7.11 4.47 24.62
N ASP A 177 -6.71 3.33 24.06
CA ASP A 177 -6.42 2.10 24.78
C ASP A 177 -5.53 1.20 23.90
N CYS A 178 -4.99 0.13 24.45
CA CYS A 178 -4.40 -0.97 23.67
C CYS A 178 -4.97 -2.30 24.14
N TYR A 179 -5.16 -3.25 23.24
CA TYR A 179 -5.64 -4.57 23.59
C TYR A 179 -4.54 -5.61 23.40
N LEU A 180 -4.14 -6.24 24.50
CA LEU A 180 -3.16 -7.31 24.51
C LEU A 180 -3.87 -8.64 24.24
N ASN A 181 -3.47 -9.33 23.17
CA ASN A 181 -4.07 -10.60 22.79
C ASN A 181 -3.95 -11.63 23.92
N THR A 182 -4.97 -12.49 24.05
CA THR A 182 -4.98 -13.50 25.12
C THR A 182 -3.92 -14.57 24.90
N GLY A 183 -3.72 -14.98 23.64
CA GLY A 183 -2.74 -16.00 23.23
C GLY A 183 -1.29 -15.50 23.13
N SER A 184 -0.41 -16.42 22.71
CA SER A 184 0.95 -16.12 22.26
C SER A 184 0.94 -15.62 20.82
N GLY A 185 1.80 -14.67 20.48
CA GLY A 185 1.83 -14.01 19.18
C GLY A 185 1.24 -12.61 19.25
N GLY A 186 0.78 -12.08 18.12
CA GLY A 186 0.21 -10.74 18.01
C GLY A 186 -0.97 -10.72 17.05
N ALA A 187 -1.42 -9.53 16.69
CA ALA A 187 -2.55 -9.32 15.82
C ALA A 187 -2.01 -9.16 14.40
N HIS A 188 -2.24 -10.17 13.57
CA HIS A 188 -1.86 -10.10 12.16
C HIS A 188 -2.75 -9.09 11.42
N ASN A 189 -4.04 -9.12 11.74
CA ASN A 189 -5.06 -8.23 11.20
C ASN A 189 -6.01 -7.80 12.33
N VAL A 190 -6.62 -6.63 12.16
CA VAL A 190 -7.73 -6.17 12.99
C VAL A 190 -8.84 -5.72 12.06
N THR A 191 -10.07 -6.16 12.25
CA THR A 191 -11.23 -5.68 11.48
C THR A 191 -12.27 -5.08 12.41
N MET A 192 -12.67 -3.83 12.16
CA MET A 192 -13.76 -3.21 12.90
C MET A 192 -15.11 -3.64 12.34
N HIS A 193 -16.01 -4.10 13.19
CA HIS A 193 -17.36 -4.40 12.74
C HIS A 193 -18.07 -3.11 12.27
N PRO A 194 -18.95 -3.15 11.23
CA PRO A 194 -19.60 -1.95 10.68
C PRO A 194 -20.36 -1.09 11.71
N SER A 195 -20.86 -1.69 12.80
CA SER A 195 -21.47 -0.95 13.92
C SER A 195 -20.49 -0.06 14.69
N GLY A 196 -19.19 -0.34 14.62
CA GLY A 196 -18.12 0.26 15.42
C GLY A 196 -18.09 -0.20 16.88
N SER A 197 -18.88 -1.21 17.24
CA SER A 197 -19.06 -1.60 18.64
C SER A 197 -18.14 -2.74 19.09
N TRP A 198 -17.40 -3.37 18.17
CA TRP A 198 -16.47 -4.46 18.49
C TRP A 198 -15.44 -4.66 17.36
N LEU A 199 -14.34 -5.34 17.68
CA LEU A 199 -13.24 -5.70 16.76
C LEU A 199 -13.11 -7.21 16.66
N ALA A 200 -12.90 -7.70 15.43
CA ALA A 200 -12.33 -9.01 15.16
C ALA A 200 -10.80 -8.86 15.14
N ILE A 201 -10.09 -9.59 15.98
CA ILE A 201 -8.64 -9.59 16.01
C ILE A 201 -8.12 -10.96 15.62
N ASP A 202 -7.39 -10.98 14.50
CA ASP A 202 -6.86 -12.19 13.93
C ASP A 202 -5.50 -12.48 14.56
N THR A 203 -5.53 -13.39 15.52
CA THR A 203 -4.30 -13.88 16.12
C THR A 203 -3.76 -14.98 15.23
N SER A 204 -2.61 -14.75 14.60
CA SER A 204 -1.92 -15.73 13.76
C SER A 204 -1.91 -17.09 14.48
N THR A 205 -2.58 -18.11 13.93
CA THR A 205 -2.67 -19.51 14.40
C THR A 205 -3.73 -19.91 15.43
N SER A 206 -4.52 -19.00 16.01
CA SER A 206 -5.45 -19.39 17.10
C SER A 206 -6.93 -19.01 16.90
N GLY A 207 -7.30 -18.49 15.73
CA GLY A 207 -8.65 -18.01 15.42
C GLY A 207 -8.84 -16.54 15.81
N ILE A 208 -10.09 -16.10 15.97
CA ILE A 208 -10.43 -14.68 16.12
C ILE A 208 -10.75 -14.33 17.57
N GLU A 209 -10.15 -13.27 18.11
CA GLU A 209 -10.59 -12.65 19.37
C GLU A 209 -11.64 -11.58 19.08
N VAL A 210 -12.80 -11.70 19.72
CA VAL A 210 -13.88 -10.70 19.66
C VAL A 210 -13.67 -9.76 20.84
N VAL A 211 -13.44 -8.48 20.55
CA VAL A 211 -13.18 -7.45 21.56
C VAL A 211 -14.29 -6.40 21.52
N ASP A 212 -14.97 -6.20 22.66
CA ASP A 212 -16.06 -5.24 22.83
C ASP A 212 -15.49 -3.81 23.00
N LEU A 213 -16.02 -2.87 22.22
CA LEU A 213 -15.64 -1.45 22.22
C LEU A 213 -16.73 -0.53 22.79
N ARG A 214 -17.84 -1.06 23.33
CA ARG A 214 -18.95 -0.22 23.83
C ARG A 214 -18.62 0.48 25.15
N GLY A 215 -17.64 -0.03 25.88
CA GLY A 215 -17.15 0.55 27.12
C GLY A 215 -16.05 1.59 26.90
N PRO A 216 -15.54 2.21 27.98
CA PRO A 216 -14.42 3.15 27.91
C PRO A 216 -13.07 2.49 27.61
N THR A 217 -13.00 1.16 27.70
CA THR A 217 -11.79 0.35 27.45
C THR A 217 -12.17 -0.86 26.61
N ALA A 218 -11.23 -1.35 25.81
CA ALA A 218 -11.42 -2.55 25.02
C ALA A 218 -11.42 -3.81 25.91
N VAL A 219 -12.48 -4.62 25.81
CA VAL A 219 -12.66 -5.79 26.68
C VAL A 219 -12.78 -7.05 25.83
N PHE A 220 -11.98 -8.06 26.15
CA PHE A 220 -12.16 -9.40 25.57
C PHE A 220 -13.58 -9.89 25.85
N ASN A 221 -14.32 -10.21 24.80
CA ASN A 221 -15.65 -10.81 24.90
C ASN A 221 -15.58 -12.33 24.80
N ARG A 222 -14.98 -12.84 23.71
CA ARG A 222 -14.86 -14.27 23.45
C ARG A 222 -13.81 -14.58 22.38
N LYS A 223 -13.45 -15.87 22.30
CA LYS A 223 -12.62 -16.43 21.23
C LYS A 223 -13.49 -17.24 20.28
N LEU A 224 -13.37 -16.98 18.97
CA LEU A 224 -13.87 -17.87 17.93
C LEU A 224 -12.78 -18.92 17.64
N PRO A 225 -13.03 -20.20 17.94
CA PRO A 225 -11.99 -21.23 17.85
C PRO A 225 -11.68 -21.55 16.38
N VAL A 226 -10.48 -22.08 16.14
CA VAL A 226 -10.03 -22.56 14.81
C VAL A 226 -11.01 -23.56 14.18
N SER A 227 -11.76 -24.33 14.97
CA SER A 227 -12.78 -25.24 14.45
C SER A 227 -13.99 -24.54 13.82
N LEU A 228 -14.19 -23.24 14.07
CA LEU A 228 -15.30 -22.43 13.58
C LEU A 228 -14.89 -21.50 12.43
N VAL A 229 -13.69 -20.93 12.51
CA VAL A 229 -13.23 -19.86 11.59
C VAL A 229 -11.90 -20.18 10.92
N GLY A 230 -11.20 -21.22 11.36
CA GLY A 230 -9.85 -21.54 10.91
C GLY A 230 -8.75 -20.69 11.57
N SER A 231 -7.53 -20.79 11.05
CA SER A 231 -6.40 -19.90 11.37
C SER A 231 -6.49 -18.67 10.48
N VAL A 232 -7.38 -17.76 10.85
CA VAL A 232 -7.75 -16.60 10.04
C VAL A 232 -6.57 -15.65 9.86
N HIS A 233 -6.49 -15.09 8.66
CA HIS A 233 -5.51 -14.09 8.24
C HIS A 233 -6.16 -12.73 8.01
N ASP A 234 -7.39 -12.71 7.47
CA ASP A 234 -8.15 -11.49 7.23
C ASP A 234 -9.66 -11.78 7.26
N VAL A 235 -10.42 -10.73 7.58
CA VAL A 235 -11.86 -10.75 7.75
C VAL A 235 -12.51 -9.55 7.07
N SER A 236 -13.67 -9.77 6.45
CA SER A 236 -14.60 -8.71 6.07
C SER A 236 -16.02 -9.00 6.54
N PHE A 237 -16.89 -7.99 6.48
CA PHE A 237 -18.28 -8.10 6.89
C PHE A 237 -19.25 -7.78 5.74
N SER A 238 -20.42 -8.41 5.77
CA SER A 238 -21.57 -7.96 5.00
C SER A 238 -21.98 -6.53 5.40
N ALA A 239 -22.70 -5.84 4.51
CA ALA A 239 -23.11 -4.44 4.72
C ALA A 239 -23.90 -4.22 6.03
N ASP A 240 -24.68 -5.21 6.44
CA ASP A 240 -25.47 -5.20 7.69
C ASP A 240 -24.66 -5.66 8.92
N GLY A 241 -23.41 -6.10 8.73
CA GLY A 241 -22.54 -6.64 9.77
C GLY A 241 -22.87 -8.06 10.22
N ASN A 242 -23.94 -8.69 9.72
CA ASN A 242 -24.43 -9.95 10.24
C ASN A 242 -23.63 -11.17 9.78
N THR A 243 -22.91 -11.06 8.66
CA THR A 243 -22.09 -12.13 8.10
C THR A 243 -20.63 -11.71 8.07
N MET A 244 -19.77 -12.59 8.58
CA MET A 244 -18.32 -12.50 8.53
C MET A 244 -17.79 -13.45 7.44
N TYR A 245 -16.87 -12.95 6.62
CA TYR A 245 -16.12 -13.73 5.64
C TYR A 245 -14.67 -13.82 6.11
N ALA A 246 -14.20 -15.03 6.47
CA ALA A 246 -12.88 -15.22 7.07
C ALA A 246 -11.99 -16.06 6.14
N ALA A 247 -10.87 -15.48 5.72
CA ALA A 247 -9.85 -16.13 4.91
C ALA A 247 -8.83 -16.84 5.83
N SER A 248 -8.70 -18.16 5.70
CA SER A 248 -7.81 -18.98 6.54
C SER A 248 -6.76 -19.72 5.71
N PRO A 249 -5.49 -19.27 5.74
CA PRO A 249 -4.37 -19.93 5.08
C PRO A 249 -4.28 -21.42 5.40
N GLY A 250 -4.05 -22.24 4.38
CA GLY A 250 -3.93 -23.69 4.53
C GLY A 250 -5.23 -24.45 4.85
N GLN A 251 -6.37 -23.77 5.02
CA GLN A 251 -7.66 -24.41 5.31
C GLN A 251 -8.73 -24.09 4.26
N GLY A 252 -9.09 -22.82 4.09
CA GLY A 252 -10.19 -22.40 3.22
C GLY A 252 -10.79 -21.06 3.63
N THR A 253 -11.98 -20.79 3.11
CA THR A 253 -12.73 -19.55 3.39
C THR A 253 -14.03 -19.90 4.11
N TYR A 254 -14.27 -19.23 5.23
CA TYR A 254 -15.43 -19.47 6.10
C TYR A 254 -16.45 -18.35 5.93
N VAL A 255 -17.74 -18.72 5.91
CA VAL A 255 -18.87 -17.80 5.97
C VAL A 255 -19.54 -18.01 7.30
N VAL A 256 -19.64 -16.97 8.13
CA VAL A 256 -20.00 -17.10 9.55
C VAL A 256 -21.06 -16.08 9.92
N ASP A 257 -22.12 -16.54 10.58
CA ASP A 257 -23.15 -15.71 11.19
C ASP A 257 -22.61 -15.10 12.47
N VAL A 258 -22.61 -13.78 12.55
CA VAL A 258 -22.11 -12.98 13.68
C VAL A 258 -23.13 -11.95 14.18
N THR A 259 -24.39 -12.08 13.77
CA THR A 259 -25.51 -11.15 14.07
C THR A 259 -25.55 -10.70 15.54
N ASN A 260 -25.40 -11.65 16.48
CA ASN A 260 -25.45 -11.40 17.92
C ASN A 260 -24.14 -11.79 18.63
N ILE A 261 -22.99 -11.56 17.99
CA ILE A 261 -21.69 -12.08 18.43
C ILE A 261 -21.35 -11.82 19.90
N LEU A 262 -21.71 -10.64 20.44
CA LEU A 262 -21.39 -10.27 21.82
C LEU A 262 -22.21 -11.02 22.86
N ALA A 263 -23.39 -11.55 22.50
CA ALA A 263 -24.29 -12.28 23.38
C ALA A 263 -24.30 -13.79 23.06
N ASP A 264 -24.70 -14.15 21.84
CA ASP A 264 -25.03 -15.52 21.44
C ASP A 264 -23.84 -16.24 20.78
N GLY A 265 -22.87 -15.48 20.25
CA GLY A 265 -21.68 -16.01 19.59
C GLY A 265 -21.81 -16.08 18.09
N ALA A 266 -21.00 -16.95 17.47
CA ALA A 266 -20.92 -17.11 16.03
C ALA A 266 -21.32 -18.53 15.62
N ARG A 267 -21.84 -18.66 14.40
CA ARG A 267 -22.20 -19.94 13.80
C ARG A 267 -21.70 -20.01 12.36
N GLN A 268 -20.93 -21.04 12.03
CA GLN A 268 -20.51 -21.27 10.65
C GLN A 268 -21.74 -21.54 9.77
N ILE A 269 -21.89 -20.77 8.70
CA ILE A 269 -22.94 -20.88 7.69
C ILE A 269 -22.46 -21.81 6.56
N ALA A 270 -21.24 -21.57 6.06
CA ALA A 270 -20.62 -22.36 5.01
C ALA A 270 -19.10 -22.38 5.15
N PHE A 271 -18.47 -23.34 4.47
CA PHE A 271 -17.03 -23.46 4.35
C PHE A 271 -16.67 -23.83 2.92
N ILE A 272 -15.78 -23.05 2.33
CA ILE A 272 -15.22 -23.27 1.00
C ILE A 272 -13.80 -23.81 1.19
N PRO A 273 -13.55 -25.11 0.96
CA PRO A 273 -12.22 -25.68 1.15
C PRO A 273 -11.24 -25.16 0.10
N ASN A 274 -9.97 -25.08 0.47
CA ASN A 274 -8.89 -24.72 -0.46
C ASN A 274 -8.86 -25.60 -1.73
N ASN A 275 -9.12 -26.90 -1.59
CA ASN A 275 -9.18 -27.83 -2.71
C ASN A 275 -10.63 -28.04 -3.17
N THR A 276 -11.05 -27.29 -4.20
CA THR A 276 -12.39 -27.42 -4.81
C THR A 276 -12.39 -28.14 -6.16
N GLN A 277 -11.21 -28.37 -6.73
CA GLN A 277 -10.98 -29.03 -8.01
C GLN A 277 -9.99 -30.20 -7.86
N PRO A 278 -10.01 -31.21 -8.75
CA PRO A 278 -9.00 -32.26 -8.79
C PRO A 278 -7.58 -31.71 -8.95
N GLY A 279 -6.58 -32.40 -8.40
CA GLY A 279 -5.16 -32.03 -8.53
C GLY A 279 -4.55 -31.31 -7.32
N GLY A 280 -5.32 -31.06 -6.26
CA GLY A 280 -4.81 -30.49 -5.01
C GLY A 280 -4.14 -29.13 -5.19
N SER A 281 -3.11 -28.83 -4.38
CA SER A 281 -2.38 -27.55 -4.43
C SER A 281 -1.65 -27.30 -5.76
N ALA A 282 -1.37 -28.33 -6.55
CA ALA A 282 -0.78 -28.17 -7.87
C ALA A 282 -1.75 -27.55 -8.90
N ASN A 283 -3.06 -27.67 -8.68
CA ASN A 283 -4.05 -27.03 -9.54
C ASN A 283 -4.16 -25.52 -9.18
N PRO A 284 -3.88 -24.59 -10.10
CA PRO A 284 -4.00 -23.14 -9.84
C PRO A 284 -5.42 -22.71 -9.49
N LYS A 285 -6.46 -23.50 -9.85
CA LYS A 285 -7.86 -23.23 -9.49
C LYS A 285 -8.21 -23.58 -8.04
N ASN A 286 -7.32 -24.26 -7.33
CA ASN A 286 -7.41 -24.45 -5.89
C ASN A 286 -6.64 -23.33 -5.19
N THR A 287 -6.99 -23.04 -3.95
CA THR A 287 -6.31 -22.03 -3.14
C THR A 287 -5.26 -22.71 -2.27
N THR A 288 -4.11 -22.08 -2.07
CA THR A 288 -3.07 -22.57 -1.15
C THR A 288 -2.99 -21.73 0.10
N ILE A 289 -3.02 -20.41 -0.06
CA ILE A 289 -2.92 -19.43 1.00
C ILE A 289 -4.10 -18.48 0.82
N SER A 290 -5.26 -18.85 1.37
CA SER A 290 -6.45 -17.98 1.39
C SER A 290 -6.15 -16.78 2.27
N HIS A 291 -5.97 -15.61 1.66
CA HIS A 291 -5.32 -14.47 2.29
C HIS A 291 -6.29 -13.38 2.72
N GLN A 292 -7.06 -12.83 1.78
CA GLN A 292 -8.17 -11.89 2.04
C GLN A 292 -9.46 -12.42 1.40
N ALA A 293 -10.60 -12.18 2.05
CA ALA A 293 -11.93 -12.44 1.50
C ALA A 293 -12.81 -11.19 1.64
N ASP A 294 -13.47 -10.78 0.56
CA ASP A 294 -14.41 -9.65 0.56
C ASP A 294 -15.56 -9.86 -0.42
N VAL A 295 -16.69 -9.24 -0.12
CA VAL A 295 -17.93 -9.38 -0.87
C VAL A 295 -18.20 -8.13 -1.73
N SER A 296 -18.70 -8.36 -2.94
CA SER A 296 -19.19 -7.29 -3.80
C SER A 296 -20.24 -6.43 -3.10
N SER A 297 -20.41 -5.18 -3.52
CA SER A 297 -21.26 -4.23 -2.78
C SER A 297 -22.76 -4.57 -2.67
N ASP A 298 -23.31 -5.48 -3.48
CA ASP A 298 -24.66 -6.05 -3.27
C ASP A 298 -24.69 -7.38 -2.49
N GLY A 299 -23.56 -7.84 -1.96
CA GLY A 299 -23.47 -9.11 -1.27
C GLY A 299 -23.49 -10.35 -2.17
N ALA A 300 -23.52 -10.20 -3.51
CA ALA A 300 -23.82 -11.33 -4.40
C ALA A 300 -22.64 -12.26 -4.69
N ILE A 301 -21.42 -11.73 -4.70
CA ILE A 301 -20.21 -12.44 -5.09
C ILE A 301 -19.18 -12.25 -4.01
N LEU A 302 -18.69 -13.37 -3.47
CA LEU A 302 -17.52 -13.44 -2.61
C LEU A 302 -16.29 -13.66 -3.48
N GLY A 303 -15.29 -12.80 -3.31
CA GLY A 303 -13.94 -13.00 -3.83
C GLY A 303 -12.99 -13.29 -2.69
N PHE A 304 -12.04 -14.19 -2.90
CA PHE A 304 -10.91 -14.33 -1.99
C PHE A 304 -9.60 -14.60 -2.73
N THR A 305 -8.52 -14.06 -2.19
CA THR A 305 -7.18 -14.07 -2.79
C THR A 305 -6.42 -15.33 -2.40
N ASP A 306 -5.68 -15.90 -3.36
CA ASP A 306 -4.69 -16.95 -3.14
C ASP A 306 -3.29 -16.34 -3.19
N GLU A 307 -2.67 -16.11 -2.03
CA GLU A 307 -1.30 -15.62 -1.91
C GLU A 307 -0.29 -16.75 -2.19
N ARG A 308 -0.52 -17.51 -3.26
CA ARG A 308 0.28 -18.69 -3.61
C ARG A 308 1.73 -18.33 -3.85
N GLY A 309 2.59 -18.89 -3.02
CA GLY A 309 4.03 -18.62 -3.04
C GLY A 309 4.54 -17.99 -1.75
N GLY A 310 3.66 -17.46 -0.90
CA GLY A 310 4.02 -16.94 0.43
C GLY A 310 4.83 -15.65 0.36
N GLY A 311 4.20 -14.57 -0.10
CA GLY A 311 4.78 -13.23 -0.16
C GLY A 311 6.00 -13.10 -1.06
N LEU A 312 7.02 -12.43 -0.53
CA LEU A 312 8.19 -11.90 -1.26
C LEU A 312 9.23 -12.95 -1.70
N THR A 313 9.05 -14.21 -1.33
CA THR A 313 10.10 -15.25 -1.47
C THR A 313 9.98 -16.09 -2.74
N GLN A 314 8.86 -15.98 -3.47
CA GLN A 314 8.58 -16.84 -4.62
C GLN A 314 9.01 -16.22 -5.96
N THR A 315 10.29 -16.39 -6.31
CA THR A 315 10.88 -15.81 -7.53
C THR A 315 10.57 -16.55 -8.84
N SER A 316 10.05 -17.78 -8.80
CA SER A 316 9.63 -18.54 -10.01
C SER A 316 8.25 -18.14 -10.54
N CYS A 317 7.84 -16.94 -10.16
CA CYS A 317 6.51 -16.44 -10.31
C CYS A 317 6.16 -16.07 -11.77
N ASN A 318 5.07 -16.66 -12.27
CA ASN A 318 4.49 -16.33 -13.57
C ASN A 318 5.56 -16.23 -14.68
N THR A 319 6.60 -17.07 -14.61
CA THR A 319 7.73 -17.06 -15.56
C THR A 319 7.45 -17.95 -16.77
N ASP A 320 6.57 -18.92 -16.63
CA ASP A 320 6.16 -19.89 -17.64
C ASP A 320 4.75 -20.44 -17.35
N PRO A 321 4.12 -21.18 -18.28
CA PRO A 321 2.75 -21.70 -18.10
C PRO A 321 2.56 -22.67 -16.92
N SER A 322 3.64 -23.24 -16.39
CA SER A 322 3.65 -24.10 -15.19
C SER A 322 4.12 -23.39 -13.92
N GLY A 323 4.48 -22.10 -14.02
CA GLY A 323 4.95 -21.29 -12.92
C GLY A 323 3.88 -21.09 -11.85
N VAL A 324 4.33 -20.78 -10.64
CA VAL A 324 3.47 -20.45 -9.50
C VAL A 324 2.74 -19.15 -9.81
N ILE A 325 1.44 -19.07 -9.47
CA ILE A 325 0.64 -17.85 -9.60
C ILE A 325 -0.45 -17.79 -8.53
N GLY A 326 -0.61 -16.63 -7.89
CA GLY A 326 -1.74 -16.30 -7.05
C GLY A 326 -2.87 -15.66 -7.85
N GLY A 327 -4.09 -15.68 -7.34
CA GLY A 327 -5.25 -15.13 -8.05
C GLY A 327 -6.46 -14.91 -7.16
N ILE A 328 -7.57 -14.46 -7.74
CA ILE A 328 -8.84 -14.32 -7.03
C ILE A 328 -9.77 -15.45 -7.43
N HIS A 329 -10.42 -16.07 -6.45
CA HIS A 329 -11.44 -17.09 -6.68
C HIS A 329 -12.83 -16.55 -6.36
N TRP A 330 -13.76 -16.72 -7.29
CA TRP A 330 -15.08 -16.08 -7.27
C TRP A 330 -16.19 -17.08 -6.97
N TRP A 331 -17.07 -16.70 -6.05
CA TRP A 331 -18.19 -17.52 -5.59
C TRP A 331 -19.47 -16.70 -5.51
N ALA A 332 -20.54 -17.15 -6.17
CA ALA A 332 -21.86 -16.60 -6.02
C ALA A 332 -22.45 -16.98 -4.66
N LEU A 333 -22.98 -15.99 -3.96
CA LEU A 333 -23.75 -16.11 -2.73
C LEU A 333 -25.26 -15.89 -2.95
N GLN A 334 -25.69 -15.65 -4.20
CA GLN A 334 -27.10 -15.57 -4.60
C GLN A 334 -27.28 -15.98 -6.06
N PRO A 335 -28.51 -16.31 -6.51
CA PRO A 335 -28.74 -16.69 -7.90
C PRO A 335 -28.41 -15.57 -8.87
N MET A 336 -27.57 -15.87 -9.86
CA MET A 336 -27.14 -14.92 -10.88
C MET A 336 -27.90 -15.13 -12.18
N ARG A 337 -28.40 -14.04 -12.76
CA ARG A 337 -29.17 -14.06 -14.01
C ARG A 337 -28.33 -14.65 -15.14
N GLY A 338 -28.87 -15.64 -15.84
CA GLY A 338 -28.20 -16.28 -16.98
C GLY A 338 -27.16 -17.35 -16.60
N LEU A 339 -26.93 -17.60 -15.31
CA LEU A 339 -25.97 -18.60 -14.82
C LEU A 339 -26.70 -19.73 -14.08
N GLY A 340 -27.18 -20.73 -14.81
CA GLY A 340 -27.96 -21.84 -14.24
C GLY A 340 -27.25 -22.60 -13.10
N GLN A 341 -25.92 -22.64 -13.12
CA GLN A 341 -25.09 -23.25 -12.06
C GLN A 341 -25.16 -22.52 -10.71
N THR A 342 -25.74 -21.32 -10.67
CA THR A 342 -25.92 -20.52 -9.45
C THR A 342 -27.36 -20.50 -8.97
N ALA A 343 -28.27 -21.28 -9.58
CA ALA A 343 -29.71 -21.19 -9.31
C ALA A 343 -30.12 -21.38 -7.84
N ASP A 344 -29.33 -22.14 -7.07
CA ASP A 344 -29.51 -22.37 -5.63
C ASP A 344 -28.43 -21.71 -4.77
N ALA A 345 -27.65 -20.79 -5.34
CA ALA A 345 -26.61 -20.08 -4.61
C ALA A 345 -27.22 -19.29 -3.45
N SER A 346 -26.60 -19.42 -2.28
CA SER A 346 -26.93 -18.68 -1.06
C SER A 346 -25.67 -18.57 -0.20
N PRO A 347 -25.62 -17.75 0.87
CA PRO A 347 -24.49 -17.78 1.80
C PRO A 347 -24.24 -19.18 2.41
N ALA A 348 -25.29 -20.01 2.56
CA ALA A 348 -25.22 -21.39 3.03
C ALA A 348 -24.87 -22.40 1.93
N THR A 349 -24.95 -22.01 0.66
CA THR A 349 -24.61 -22.86 -0.48
C THR A 349 -23.87 -22.03 -1.54
N PRO A 350 -22.64 -21.56 -1.25
CA PRO A 350 -21.88 -20.78 -2.22
C PRO A 350 -21.62 -21.59 -3.51
N ARG A 351 -21.69 -20.94 -4.68
CA ARG A 351 -21.47 -21.58 -5.98
C ARG A 351 -20.27 -20.96 -6.70
N ARG A 352 -19.29 -21.78 -7.08
CA ARG A 352 -18.11 -21.32 -7.81
C ARG A 352 -18.51 -20.67 -9.15
N LEU A 353 -17.97 -19.49 -9.41
CA LEU A 353 -18.06 -18.80 -10.69
C LEU A 353 -16.80 -19.06 -11.53
N GLY A 354 -15.62 -18.87 -10.92
CA GLY A 354 -14.35 -19.11 -11.57
C GLY A 354 -13.19 -18.50 -10.79
N SER A 355 -12.12 -18.18 -11.48
CA SER A 355 -10.89 -17.63 -10.91
C SER A 355 -10.17 -16.76 -11.94
N TRP A 356 -9.65 -15.65 -11.45
CA TRP A 356 -8.83 -14.70 -12.20
C TRP A 356 -7.37 -14.81 -11.75
N PHE A 357 -6.45 -14.75 -12.70
CA PHE A 357 -5.03 -14.60 -12.48
C PHE A 357 -4.53 -13.42 -13.30
N TYR A 358 -3.65 -12.61 -12.73
CA TYR A 358 -3.15 -11.44 -13.42
C TYR A 358 -2.37 -11.85 -14.69
N PRO A 359 -2.59 -11.16 -15.83
CA PRO A 359 -1.81 -11.35 -17.05
C PRO A 359 -0.30 -11.25 -16.81
N ASN A 360 0.50 -11.87 -17.68
CA ASN A 360 1.95 -11.74 -17.67
C ASN A 360 2.44 -10.75 -18.75
N PRO A 361 2.29 -9.44 -18.58
CA PRO A 361 2.74 -8.47 -19.56
C PRO A 361 4.27 -8.49 -19.63
N GLY A 362 4.82 -8.06 -20.76
CA GLY A 362 6.25 -7.75 -20.83
C GLY A 362 6.62 -6.72 -19.77
N LEU A 363 7.52 -7.09 -18.86
CA LEU A 363 8.08 -6.22 -17.85
C LEU A 363 9.45 -5.72 -18.31
N GLY A 364 9.64 -4.40 -18.34
CA GLY A 364 10.97 -3.81 -18.46
C GLY A 364 11.90 -4.20 -17.31
N LEU A 365 13.19 -3.98 -17.49
CA LEU A 365 14.19 -4.13 -16.43
C LEU A 365 13.84 -3.22 -15.24
N ASP A 366 13.96 -3.75 -14.02
CA ASP A 366 13.89 -2.91 -12.83
C ASP A 366 15.28 -2.36 -12.49
N PRO A 367 15.52 -1.04 -12.64
CA PRO A 367 16.79 -0.44 -12.25
C PRO A 367 17.05 -0.53 -10.73
N LEU A 368 16.02 -0.79 -9.91
CA LEU A 368 16.10 -0.85 -8.45
C LEU A 368 16.26 -2.29 -7.93
N ALA A 369 16.30 -3.30 -8.80
CA ALA A 369 16.46 -4.71 -8.40
C ALA A 369 17.67 -4.96 -7.47
N PRO A 370 18.87 -4.39 -7.72
CA PRO A 370 20.01 -4.58 -6.81
C PRO A 370 19.77 -3.95 -5.43
N ALA A 371 19.07 -2.81 -5.37
CA ALA A 371 18.74 -2.13 -4.12
C ALA A 371 17.69 -2.94 -3.34
N LEU A 372 16.64 -3.44 -4.00
CA LEU A 372 15.66 -4.35 -3.42
C LEU A 372 16.34 -5.60 -2.83
N ALA A 373 17.24 -6.23 -3.58
CA ALA A 373 17.97 -7.42 -3.11
C ALA A 373 18.79 -7.14 -1.85
N SER A 374 19.38 -5.95 -1.74
CA SER A 374 20.16 -5.54 -0.55
C SER A 374 19.33 -5.43 0.73
N ILE A 375 18.01 -5.19 0.60
CA ILE A 375 17.06 -5.13 1.70
C ILE A 375 16.21 -6.41 1.83
N GLY A 376 16.63 -7.50 1.16
CA GLY A 376 15.98 -8.81 1.26
C GLY A 376 14.67 -8.95 0.49
N ARG A 377 14.42 -8.07 -0.50
CA ARG A 377 13.22 -8.10 -1.36
C ARG A 377 13.60 -8.55 -2.76
N SER A 378 12.82 -9.44 -3.37
CA SER A 378 13.18 -10.08 -4.63
C SER A 378 12.11 -9.89 -5.70
N GLU A 379 12.58 -9.54 -6.90
CA GLU A 379 11.86 -8.76 -7.92
C GLU A 379 10.76 -9.51 -8.71
N ARG A 380 10.34 -10.70 -8.27
CA ARG A 380 9.14 -11.35 -8.81
C ARG A 380 8.42 -12.07 -7.70
N ALA A 381 7.24 -11.58 -7.37
CA ALA A 381 6.24 -12.29 -6.62
C ALA A 381 4.91 -12.20 -7.41
N CYS A 382 4.05 -13.21 -7.27
CA CYS A 382 2.74 -13.32 -7.99
C CYS A 382 1.58 -13.18 -7.04
N THR A 383 1.94 -12.91 -5.81
CA THR A 383 1.13 -13.09 -4.66
C THR A 383 0.27 -11.85 -4.60
N ILE A 384 -0.96 -12.08 -5.02
CA ILE A 384 -2.05 -11.19 -4.73
C ILE A 384 -2.17 -11.06 -3.21
N HIS A 385 -2.23 -9.83 -2.72
CA HIS A 385 -2.21 -9.56 -1.29
C HIS A 385 -3.54 -8.93 -0.86
N ILE A 386 -3.61 -7.59 -0.82
CA ILE A 386 -4.81 -6.87 -0.41
C ILE A 386 -5.51 -6.21 -1.61
N PHE A 387 -6.84 -6.33 -1.64
CA PHE A 387 -7.72 -5.78 -2.66
C PHE A 387 -8.89 -5.00 -2.07
N ARG A 388 -9.57 -4.24 -2.92
CA ARG A 388 -10.81 -3.53 -2.58
C ARG A 388 -11.81 -3.55 -3.72
N ASN A 389 -13.01 -4.03 -3.42
CA ASN A 389 -14.17 -4.01 -4.33
C ASN A 389 -14.80 -2.61 -4.48
N GLY A 390 -15.47 -2.39 -5.61
CA GLY A 390 -16.25 -1.17 -5.83
C GLY A 390 -17.48 -1.08 -4.94
N GLY A 391 -17.73 0.13 -4.44
CA GLY A 391 -18.79 0.40 -3.48
C GLY A 391 -18.51 -0.10 -2.06
N THR A 392 -17.30 -0.58 -1.75
CA THR A 392 -16.90 -0.94 -0.38
C THR A 392 -16.17 0.20 0.32
N GLY A 393 -16.39 0.27 1.63
CA GLY A 393 -15.66 1.07 2.61
C GLY A 393 -14.42 0.33 3.10
N SER A 394 -14.01 0.60 4.33
CA SER A 394 -12.88 -0.09 4.98
C SER A 394 -13.16 -1.57 5.24
N VAL A 395 -14.35 -1.88 5.77
CA VAL A 395 -14.64 -3.20 6.37
C VAL A 395 -15.82 -3.93 5.76
N SER A 396 -16.63 -3.23 4.96
CA SER A 396 -17.87 -3.74 4.41
C SER A 396 -18.29 -2.93 3.18
N PRO A 397 -19.27 -3.41 2.40
CA PRO A 397 -20.02 -2.56 1.48
C PRO A 397 -20.57 -1.30 2.15
N GLY A 398 -20.46 -0.15 1.48
CA GLY A 398 -20.96 1.13 1.96
C GLY A 398 -19.94 2.01 2.71
N PRO A 399 -20.40 3.14 3.29
CA PRO A 399 -19.54 4.13 3.96
C PRO A 399 -18.89 3.58 5.22
N ILE A 400 -17.70 4.11 5.52
CA ILE A 400 -16.92 3.74 6.70
C ILE A 400 -17.71 3.96 8.00
N ALA A 401 -18.48 5.06 8.07
CA ALA A 401 -19.40 5.40 9.14
C ALA A 401 -20.42 6.44 8.67
N ALA A 402 -21.56 6.53 9.34
CA ALA A 402 -22.56 7.55 9.04
C ALA A 402 -21.96 8.97 9.15
N GLY A 403 -22.11 9.77 8.09
CA GLY A 403 -21.57 11.13 8.02
C GLY A 403 -20.11 11.22 7.56
N PHE A 404 -19.47 10.09 7.29
CA PHE A 404 -18.10 10.02 6.77
C PHE A 404 -18.11 9.30 5.42
N ASP A 405 -17.33 9.83 4.47
CA ASP A 405 -17.10 9.18 3.17
C ASP A 405 -16.03 8.07 3.31
N GLY A 406 -15.36 7.70 2.22
CA GLY A 406 -14.37 6.63 2.19
C GLY A 406 -14.89 5.40 1.47
N VAL A 407 -15.86 5.54 0.55
CA VAL A 407 -16.37 4.46 -0.30
C VAL A 407 -15.66 4.47 -1.65
N SER A 408 -15.30 3.28 -2.14
CA SER A 408 -14.80 3.13 -3.51
C SER A 408 -15.87 3.56 -4.52
N GLN A 409 -15.46 4.31 -5.55
CA GLN A 409 -16.31 4.76 -6.66
C GLN A 409 -16.28 3.81 -7.87
N LEU A 410 -15.49 2.74 -7.80
CA LEU A 410 -15.49 1.70 -8.82
C LEU A 410 -16.88 1.09 -9.00
N GLY A 411 -17.11 0.48 -10.17
CA GLY A 411 -18.33 -0.28 -10.43
C GLY A 411 -18.52 -1.39 -9.41
N GLN A 412 -19.77 -1.78 -9.16
CA GLN A 412 -20.12 -2.85 -8.20
C GLN A 412 -19.42 -4.21 -8.46
N ARG A 413 -18.97 -4.43 -9.69
CA ARG A 413 -18.24 -5.61 -10.14
C ARG A 413 -16.81 -5.30 -10.56
N GLU A 414 -16.27 -4.18 -10.12
CA GLU A 414 -14.87 -3.81 -10.35
C GLU A 414 -14.13 -3.81 -9.03
N LEU A 415 -12.82 -4.01 -9.08
CA LEU A 415 -11.94 -3.92 -7.92
C LEU A 415 -10.54 -3.49 -8.34
N VAL A 416 -9.76 -3.05 -7.35
CA VAL A 416 -8.31 -2.88 -7.48
C VAL A 416 -7.59 -3.79 -6.50
N VAL A 417 -6.38 -4.21 -6.87
CA VAL A 417 -5.63 -5.19 -6.09
C VAL A 417 -4.12 -5.02 -6.18
N ALA A 418 -3.46 -5.21 -5.05
CA ALA A 418 -2.01 -5.19 -4.90
C ALA A 418 -1.39 -6.56 -5.11
N HIS A 419 -0.21 -6.55 -5.73
CA HIS A 419 0.65 -7.71 -5.88
C HIS A 419 2.08 -7.35 -5.49
N TYR A 420 2.69 -8.18 -4.65
CA TYR A 420 4.13 -8.11 -4.40
C TYR A 420 4.90 -8.26 -5.72
N GLY A 421 5.92 -7.44 -5.94
CA GLY A 421 6.71 -7.44 -7.19
C GLY A 421 5.96 -7.13 -8.50
N ALA A 422 4.63 -6.98 -8.48
CA ALA A 422 3.80 -6.83 -9.69
C ALA A 422 2.81 -5.66 -9.60
N GLY A 423 2.96 -4.77 -8.63
CA GLY A 423 2.29 -3.48 -8.59
C GLY A 423 0.78 -3.59 -8.38
N VAL A 424 0.05 -2.71 -9.07
CA VAL A 424 -1.40 -2.53 -8.92
C VAL A 424 -2.16 -2.94 -10.16
N TRP A 425 -3.31 -3.59 -9.97
CA TRP A 425 -4.18 -4.08 -11.04
C TRP A 425 -5.63 -3.65 -10.80
N GLN A 426 -6.36 -3.41 -11.88
CA GLN A 426 -7.81 -3.21 -11.88
C GLN A 426 -8.46 -4.32 -12.70
N LEU A 427 -9.56 -4.89 -12.23
CA LEU A 427 -10.34 -5.88 -12.97
C LEU A 427 -11.85 -5.73 -12.77
N ASP A 428 -12.61 -6.20 -13.77
CA ASP A 428 -14.05 -6.42 -13.75
C ASP A 428 -14.33 -7.92 -13.54
N PHE A 429 -15.12 -8.27 -12.53
CA PHE A 429 -15.52 -9.63 -12.18
C PHE A 429 -17.01 -9.93 -12.43
N SER A 430 -17.66 -9.16 -13.30
CA SER A 430 -19.06 -9.35 -13.72
C SER A 430 -19.29 -10.62 -14.52
N GLY A 431 -18.25 -11.18 -15.15
CA GLY A 431 -18.36 -12.29 -16.09
C GLY A 431 -17.04 -12.98 -16.40
N PRO A 432 -17.06 -13.89 -17.40
CA PRO A 432 -15.84 -14.51 -17.92
C PRO A 432 -14.92 -13.49 -18.62
N PRO A 433 -13.62 -13.82 -18.77
CA PRO A 433 -12.66 -13.07 -19.58
C PRO A 433 -13.19 -12.64 -20.95
N SER A 434 -12.83 -11.43 -21.36
CA SER A 434 -13.03 -10.92 -22.71
C SER A 434 -11.68 -10.53 -23.32
N SER A 435 -11.55 -10.65 -24.63
CA SER A 435 -10.39 -10.12 -25.37
C SER A 435 -10.74 -8.84 -26.15
N ALA A 436 -11.97 -8.34 -26.02
CA ALA A 436 -12.47 -7.21 -26.79
C ALA A 436 -11.81 -5.86 -26.42
N ASP A 437 -11.19 -5.77 -25.25
CA ASP A 437 -10.45 -4.60 -24.74
C ASP A 437 -8.95 -4.60 -25.12
N GLY A 438 -8.52 -5.60 -25.88
CA GLY A 438 -7.14 -5.78 -26.30
C GLY A 438 -6.19 -6.10 -25.14
N ILE A 439 -6.69 -6.61 -24.02
CA ILE A 439 -5.89 -7.25 -22.97
C ILE A 439 -5.95 -8.76 -23.19
N ALA A 440 -4.78 -9.40 -23.20
CA ALA A 440 -4.70 -10.85 -23.22
C ALA A 440 -4.67 -11.35 -21.78
N GLU A 441 -5.76 -11.98 -21.35
CA GLU A 441 -5.82 -12.60 -20.02
C GLU A 441 -4.85 -13.77 -19.88
N ASP A 442 -4.49 -14.09 -18.63
CA ASP A 442 -3.78 -15.32 -18.35
C ASP A 442 -4.64 -16.53 -18.82
N PRO A 443 -4.08 -17.50 -19.58
CA PRO A 443 -4.84 -18.65 -20.08
C PRO A 443 -5.48 -19.51 -18.98
N ARG A 444 -5.00 -19.40 -17.74
CA ARG A 444 -5.59 -20.07 -16.59
C ARG A 444 -6.87 -19.38 -16.15
N SER A 445 -7.15 -18.12 -16.46
CA SER A 445 -8.35 -17.39 -16.03
C SER A 445 -9.63 -17.93 -16.71
N ASP A 446 -10.68 -18.17 -15.92
CA ASP A 446 -12.02 -18.59 -16.39
C ASP A 446 -13.14 -17.64 -15.91
N TRP A 447 -12.81 -16.66 -15.07
CA TRP A 447 -13.69 -15.59 -14.62
C TRP A 447 -12.89 -14.34 -14.30
N GLY A 448 -13.46 -13.16 -14.54
CA GLY A 448 -12.78 -11.87 -14.36
C GLY A 448 -12.03 -11.40 -15.61
N ASN A 449 -11.98 -10.09 -15.79
CA ASN A 449 -11.43 -9.40 -16.94
C ASN A 449 -10.55 -8.24 -16.47
N THR A 450 -9.27 -8.25 -16.79
CA THR A 450 -8.32 -7.20 -16.43
C THR A 450 -8.67 -5.91 -17.18
N LEU A 451 -8.75 -4.79 -16.46
CA LEU A 451 -9.02 -3.47 -17.04
C LEU A 451 -7.75 -2.63 -17.19
N GLY A 452 -6.77 -2.82 -16.30
CA GLY A 452 -5.53 -2.08 -16.31
C GLY A 452 -4.54 -2.54 -15.24
N TRP A 453 -3.30 -2.08 -15.37
CA TRP A 453 -2.22 -2.33 -14.41
C TRP A 453 -1.16 -1.23 -14.45
N ASN A 454 -0.40 -1.11 -13.36
CA ASN A 454 0.83 -0.34 -13.34
C ASN A 454 1.88 -1.03 -12.46
N VAL A 455 3.06 -1.27 -13.02
CA VAL A 455 4.21 -1.85 -12.33
C VAL A 455 5.36 -0.85 -12.36
N MET A 456 5.51 -0.08 -11.28
CA MET A 456 6.63 0.83 -11.12
C MET A 456 7.92 0.09 -10.74
N PRO A 457 9.11 0.62 -11.08
CA PRO A 457 10.37 0.15 -10.50
C PRO A 457 10.32 0.14 -8.97
N GLY A 458 10.80 -0.93 -8.36
CA GLY A 458 10.80 -1.07 -6.90
C GLY A 458 9.46 -1.47 -6.28
N ALA A 459 8.43 -1.78 -7.08
CA ALA A 459 7.08 -2.09 -6.59
C ALA A 459 7.07 -3.37 -5.73
N GLU A 460 6.70 -3.22 -4.46
CA GLU A 460 6.43 -4.28 -3.51
C GLU A 460 5.13 -3.95 -2.78
N THR A 461 4.06 -3.94 -3.57
CA THR A 461 2.79 -3.33 -3.20
C THR A 461 2.05 -4.23 -2.22
N TRP A 462 1.83 -3.70 -1.02
CA TRP A 462 1.18 -4.39 0.10
C TRP A 462 -0.33 -4.34 -0.02
N SER A 463 -0.87 -3.15 -0.25
CA SER A 463 -2.30 -2.89 -0.39
C SER A 463 -2.59 -1.99 -1.57
N ALA A 464 -3.76 -2.17 -2.18
CA ALA A 464 -4.27 -1.26 -3.20
C ALA A 464 -5.75 -1.06 -2.96
N LYS A 465 -6.14 0.20 -2.74
CA LYS A 465 -7.52 0.58 -2.49
C LYS A 465 -7.87 1.80 -3.33
N GLU A 466 -9.03 1.75 -3.98
CA GLU A 466 -9.52 2.87 -4.80
C GLU A 466 -10.33 3.83 -3.94
N TYR A 467 -10.11 5.12 -4.18
CA TYR A 467 -10.92 6.19 -3.64
C TYR A 467 -10.99 7.38 -4.62
N LYS A 468 -12.21 7.76 -5.01
CA LYS A 468 -12.50 8.94 -5.84
C LYS A 468 -11.77 8.99 -7.20
N GLY A 469 -11.66 7.85 -7.88
CA GLY A 469 -11.04 7.72 -9.21
C GLY A 469 -9.53 7.51 -9.18
N TYR A 470 -8.94 7.39 -7.99
CA TYR A 470 -7.51 7.15 -7.80
C TYR A 470 -7.29 5.88 -7.00
N VAL A 471 -6.19 5.19 -7.30
CA VAL A 471 -5.75 4.03 -6.53
C VAL A 471 -4.60 4.46 -5.64
N TYR A 472 -4.73 4.21 -4.35
CA TYR A 472 -3.70 4.48 -3.37
C TYR A 472 -3.14 3.17 -2.86
N THR A 473 -1.83 3.11 -2.70
CA THR A 473 -1.17 1.88 -2.30
C THR A 473 -0.18 2.12 -1.19
N GLY A 474 -0.24 1.30 -0.15
CA GLY A 474 0.93 1.09 0.70
C GLY A 474 1.87 0.13 -0.02
N ASP A 475 3.12 0.53 -0.16
CA ASP A 475 4.17 -0.22 -0.84
C ASP A 475 5.37 -0.32 0.08
N MET A 476 5.87 -1.54 0.26
CA MET A 476 6.96 -1.76 1.19
C MET A 476 8.24 -1.08 0.70
N GLY A 477 8.48 -1.12 -0.62
CA GLY A 477 9.67 -0.55 -1.26
C GLY A 477 9.55 0.96 -1.45
N ARG A 478 8.36 1.43 -1.83
CA ARG A 478 8.15 2.78 -2.34
C ARG A 478 7.42 3.70 -1.35
N GLY A 479 6.87 3.20 -0.25
CA GLY A 479 6.12 3.97 0.74
C GLY A 479 4.65 4.07 0.38
N PHE A 480 4.20 5.24 -0.06
CA PHE A 480 2.80 5.47 -0.43
C PHE A 480 2.69 6.03 -1.85
N ASP A 481 2.17 5.23 -2.77
CA ASP A 481 1.96 5.64 -4.16
C ASP A 481 0.50 6.01 -4.43
N VAL A 482 0.32 6.93 -5.37
CA VAL A 482 -0.98 7.33 -5.93
C VAL A 482 -0.97 7.07 -7.43
N TYR A 483 -2.04 6.47 -7.92
CA TYR A 483 -2.26 6.17 -9.33
C TYR A 483 -3.61 6.73 -9.79
N ALA A 484 -3.70 7.16 -11.04
CA ALA A 484 -4.95 7.54 -11.69
C ALA A 484 -5.42 6.42 -12.62
N LEU A 485 -6.72 6.13 -12.59
CA LEU A 485 -7.38 5.30 -13.60
C LEU A 485 -7.59 6.15 -14.86
N THR A 486 -6.83 5.87 -15.93
CA THR A 486 -6.79 6.73 -17.12
C THR A 486 -6.34 5.98 -18.35
N SER A 487 -6.79 6.35 -19.55
CA SER A 487 -6.36 5.67 -20.78
C SER A 487 -4.90 6.00 -21.11
N CYS A 488 -4.03 4.99 -21.01
CA CYS A 488 -2.61 5.10 -21.30
C CYS A 488 -2.00 3.71 -21.60
N ALA A 489 -0.80 3.67 -22.17
CA ALA A 489 -0.04 2.43 -22.32
C ALA A 489 1.48 2.64 -22.21
N GLY A 490 2.16 1.64 -21.64
CA GLY A 490 3.61 1.58 -21.54
C GLY A 490 4.22 2.68 -20.69
N ALA A 491 5.45 3.09 -21.02
CA ALA A 491 6.20 4.11 -20.30
C ALA A 491 5.52 5.50 -20.25
N ALA A 492 4.51 5.74 -21.09
CA ALA A 492 3.73 6.97 -21.10
C ALA A 492 2.62 7.02 -20.03
N CYS A 493 2.36 5.92 -19.31
CA CYS A 493 1.44 5.85 -18.17
C CYS A 493 2.02 6.53 -16.92
N LEU A 494 2.32 7.80 -17.05
CA LEU A 494 2.76 8.70 -15.99
C LEU A 494 1.97 9.99 -16.13
N VAL A 495 1.20 10.34 -15.11
CA VAL A 495 0.61 11.67 -15.05
C VAL A 495 1.69 12.59 -14.51
N ARG A 496 2.37 13.32 -15.40
CA ARG A 496 3.16 14.47 -14.95
C ARG A 496 2.16 15.49 -14.41
N PRO A 497 2.25 15.92 -13.14
CA PRO A 497 1.39 16.98 -12.64
C PRO A 497 1.47 18.15 -13.61
N THR A 498 0.33 18.52 -14.22
CA THR A 498 0.25 19.75 -14.98
C THR A 498 0.46 20.87 -13.97
N ASN A 499 1.64 21.49 -14.01
CA ASN A 499 2.00 22.66 -13.20
C ASN A 499 0.76 23.52 -12.91
N THR A 500 0.37 23.61 -11.64
CA THR A 500 -0.64 24.55 -11.18
C THR A 500 -0.29 25.94 -11.75
N PRO A 501 -1.23 26.65 -12.41
CA PRO A 501 -0.90 27.87 -13.14
C PRO A 501 -0.49 29.01 -12.19
N GLY A 502 0.79 29.09 -11.88
CA GLY A 502 1.44 30.34 -11.53
C GLY A 502 1.66 31.13 -12.81
N ARG A 503 0.89 32.19 -13.05
CA ARG A 503 1.15 33.11 -14.16
C ARG A 503 2.42 33.90 -13.86
N ALA A 504 3.45 33.73 -14.67
CA ALA A 504 4.50 34.73 -14.85
C ALA A 504 4.36 35.37 -16.24
N LYS A 505 4.57 36.68 -16.31
CA LYS A 505 4.59 37.46 -17.55
C LYS A 505 5.95 38.16 -17.62
N GLY A 506 6.80 37.72 -18.54
CA GLY A 506 7.98 38.44 -19.00
C GLY A 506 7.75 38.85 -20.46
N GLY A 507 7.76 40.15 -20.74
CA GLY A 507 7.57 40.69 -22.08
C GLY A 507 8.86 40.60 -22.87
N GLY A 508 8.88 39.73 -23.88
CA GLY A 508 9.96 39.65 -24.85
C GLY A 508 9.81 40.66 -25.96
N GLY A 509 10.75 41.61 -26.05
CA GLY A 509 10.67 42.77 -26.93
C GLY A 509 11.69 42.81 -28.07
N VAL A 510 12.57 41.82 -28.22
CA VAL A 510 13.58 41.81 -29.30
C VAL A 510 14.02 40.39 -29.70
N GLU A 511 14.36 40.25 -30.98
CA GLU A 511 14.79 38.99 -31.63
C GLU A 511 16.12 38.48 -31.05
N GLY A 512 16.11 37.25 -30.48
CA GLY A 512 17.26 36.60 -29.83
C GLY A 512 17.03 36.06 -28.40
N GLU A 513 15.84 36.21 -27.83
CA GLU A 513 15.51 35.73 -26.47
C GLU A 513 15.30 34.20 -26.36
N LEU A 514 15.81 33.62 -25.25
CA LEU A 514 15.46 32.28 -24.77
C LEU A 514 14.55 32.35 -23.54
N ALA A 515 13.68 31.34 -23.45
CA ALA A 515 12.50 31.27 -22.60
C ALA A 515 12.73 30.75 -21.16
N GLU A 516 11.63 30.88 -20.41
CA GLU A 516 11.39 30.81 -18.97
C GLU A 516 11.76 29.49 -18.24
N ILE A 517 12.16 29.62 -16.96
CA ILE A 517 12.44 28.57 -15.97
C ILE A 517 11.35 28.57 -14.89
N SER A 518 10.91 27.38 -14.44
CA SER A 518 9.89 27.20 -13.38
C SER A 518 10.50 26.91 -11.99
N ILE A 519 9.91 27.47 -10.93
CA ILE A 519 10.18 27.14 -9.51
C ILE A 519 8.88 26.56 -8.90
N LEU A 520 9.02 25.48 -8.11
CA LEU A 520 7.94 24.61 -7.63
C LEU A 520 7.32 24.99 -6.27
N SER A 521 7.91 25.89 -5.47
CA SER A 521 7.26 26.49 -4.28
C SER A 521 8.01 27.72 -3.73
N GLY A 522 7.32 28.55 -2.94
CA GLY A 522 7.88 29.71 -2.21
C GLY A 522 6.96 30.12 -1.05
N PRO A 523 7.48 30.78 0.00
CA PRO A 523 6.78 30.94 1.29
C PRO A 523 5.59 31.93 1.27
N SER A 524 5.30 32.59 0.14
CA SER A 524 4.14 33.47 0.03
C SER A 524 3.58 33.57 -1.40
N LYS A 525 2.25 33.69 -1.50
CA LYS A 525 1.54 33.93 -2.76
C LYS A 525 1.96 35.27 -3.37
N GLY A 526 2.59 35.27 -4.55
CA GLY A 526 2.68 36.44 -5.44
C GLY A 526 4.03 37.18 -5.55
N GLY A 527 5.15 36.61 -5.10
CA GLY A 527 6.47 37.23 -5.26
C GLY A 527 6.98 37.29 -6.72
N LYS A 528 7.77 38.32 -7.05
CA LYS A 528 8.38 38.52 -8.39
C LYS A 528 9.90 38.30 -8.31
N ALA A 529 10.39 37.23 -8.93
CA ALA A 529 11.82 36.92 -9.02
C ALA A 529 12.45 37.46 -10.32
N THR A 530 13.75 37.76 -10.31
CA THR A 530 14.53 38.09 -11.52
C THR A 530 15.70 37.11 -11.62
N PHE A 531 15.93 36.56 -12.82
CA PHE A 531 16.92 35.51 -13.07
C PHE A 531 18.04 36.01 -13.99
N SER A 532 19.25 35.50 -13.81
CA SER A 532 20.35 35.63 -14.77
C SER A 532 20.99 34.25 -14.98
N LEU A 533 21.12 33.85 -16.24
CA LEU A 533 21.75 32.59 -16.65
C LEU A 533 23.03 32.88 -17.43
N ASP A 534 24.15 32.33 -16.97
CA ASP A 534 25.43 32.38 -17.69
C ASP A 534 25.99 30.95 -17.78
N VAL A 535 25.90 30.36 -18.97
CA VAL A 535 26.28 28.96 -19.24
C VAL A 535 27.25 28.90 -20.41
N SER A 536 28.36 28.19 -20.21
CA SER A 536 29.34 27.90 -21.25
C SER A 536 29.52 26.37 -21.40
N TYR A 537 29.69 25.90 -22.64
CA TYR A 537 29.95 24.49 -22.94
C TYR A 537 31.20 24.36 -23.80
N VAL A 538 32.16 23.54 -23.35
CA VAL A 538 33.40 23.23 -24.07
C VAL A 538 33.35 21.78 -24.52
N ALA A 539 33.63 21.53 -25.80
CA ALA A 539 33.62 20.19 -26.38
C ALA A 539 34.59 19.25 -25.62
N GLY A 540 34.04 18.13 -25.11
CA GLY A 540 34.78 17.15 -24.31
C GLY A 540 34.48 17.15 -22.81
N GLN A 541 33.64 18.07 -22.31
CA GLN A 541 33.14 18.03 -20.93
C GLN A 541 31.85 17.20 -20.81
N THR A 542 31.75 16.43 -19.72
CA THR A 542 30.59 15.59 -19.39
C THR A 542 29.38 16.39 -18.85
N ALA A 543 29.57 17.67 -18.47
CA ALA A 543 28.52 18.60 -18.05
C ALA A 543 28.90 20.07 -18.37
N PRO A 544 27.94 21.00 -18.55
CA PRO A 544 28.21 22.43 -18.75
C PRO A 544 28.75 23.11 -17.49
N ALA A 545 29.50 24.21 -17.66
CA ALA A 545 29.96 25.05 -16.56
C ALA A 545 29.25 26.42 -16.60
N GLY A 546 28.67 26.83 -15.47
CA GLY A 546 27.91 28.09 -15.37
C GLY A 546 27.45 28.41 -13.96
N LYS A 547 26.91 29.62 -13.76
CA LYS A 547 26.32 30.08 -12.49
C LYS A 547 24.86 30.46 -12.71
N LEU A 548 23.97 29.90 -11.91
CA LEU A 548 22.57 30.34 -11.81
C LEU A 548 22.41 31.16 -10.52
N GLY A 549 21.95 32.40 -10.65
CA GLY A 549 21.72 33.30 -9.53
C GLY A 549 20.24 33.66 -9.41
N PHE A 550 19.72 33.62 -8.18
CA PHE A 550 18.37 34.07 -7.83
C PHE A 550 18.43 35.10 -6.70
N HIS A 551 17.63 36.14 -6.82
CA HIS A 551 17.39 37.11 -5.75
C HIS A 551 15.88 37.23 -5.52
N ASP A 552 15.43 36.76 -4.35
CA ASP A 552 14.09 37.05 -3.86
C ASP A 552 14.08 38.48 -3.33
N LYS A 553 13.46 39.40 -4.07
CA LYS A 553 13.34 40.80 -3.63
C LYS A 553 12.39 40.99 -2.45
N ALA A 554 11.47 40.07 -2.20
CA ALA A 554 10.51 40.17 -1.10
C ALA A 554 11.13 39.69 0.22
N ALA A 555 11.97 38.66 0.18
CA ALA A 555 12.67 38.12 1.34
C ALA A 555 14.09 38.68 1.54
N ASP A 556 14.60 39.45 0.56
CA ASP A 556 16.01 39.87 0.44
C ASP A 556 17.02 38.71 0.56
N LYS A 557 16.66 37.57 -0.03
CA LYS A 557 17.47 36.35 0.02
C LYS A 557 18.13 36.07 -1.31
N LYS A 558 19.41 35.72 -1.27
CA LYS A 558 20.20 35.41 -2.46
C LYS A 558 20.50 33.93 -2.51
N VAL A 559 19.99 33.27 -3.54
CA VAL A 559 20.29 31.86 -3.82
C VAL A 559 21.31 31.79 -4.93
N THR A 560 22.41 31.08 -4.69
CA THR A 560 23.47 30.89 -5.67
C THR A 560 23.57 29.40 -5.96
N ALA A 561 23.47 29.01 -7.23
CA ALA A 561 23.68 27.62 -7.61
C ALA A 561 25.11 27.19 -7.28
N THR A 562 25.23 26.01 -6.68
CA THR A 562 26.51 25.37 -6.34
C THR A 562 26.92 24.31 -7.34
N GLY A 563 26.00 23.86 -8.21
CA GLY A 563 26.32 22.96 -9.32
C GLY A 563 25.13 22.77 -10.26
N VAL A 564 25.42 22.43 -11.52
CA VAL A 564 24.45 21.95 -12.50
C VAL A 564 24.67 20.45 -12.64
N ASP A 565 23.68 19.65 -12.22
CA ASP A 565 23.78 18.19 -12.18
C ASP A 565 23.38 17.56 -13.53
N SER A 566 22.47 18.19 -14.30
CA SER A 566 22.21 17.77 -15.69
C SER A 566 21.72 18.93 -16.58
N LEU A 567 22.01 18.83 -17.88
CA LEU A 567 21.41 19.64 -18.94
C LEU A 567 21.01 18.71 -20.08
N THR A 568 19.71 18.63 -20.37
CA THR A 568 19.17 17.87 -21.50
C THR A 568 18.60 18.83 -22.53
N ILE A 569 19.11 18.76 -23.75
CA ILE A 569 18.62 19.56 -24.87
C ILE A 569 17.91 18.64 -25.86
N ALA A 570 16.62 18.89 -26.10
CA ALA A 570 15.80 18.15 -27.07
C ALA A 570 15.10 19.14 -28.00
N GLY A 571 15.58 19.25 -29.24
CA GLY A 571 15.11 20.24 -30.20
C GLY A 571 15.36 21.67 -29.70
N ALA A 572 14.31 22.51 -29.67
CA ALA A 572 14.39 23.88 -29.17
C ALA A 572 14.24 24.01 -27.65
N LYS A 573 14.20 22.89 -26.90
CA LYS A 573 14.02 22.89 -25.45
C LYS A 573 15.28 22.45 -24.73
N ALA A 574 15.62 23.15 -23.66
CA ALA A 574 16.65 22.79 -22.70
C ALA A 574 16.02 22.55 -21.32
N SER A 575 16.46 21.52 -20.59
CA SER A 575 16.06 21.21 -19.22
C SER A 575 17.29 21.09 -18.35
N ILE A 576 17.32 21.79 -17.21
CA ILE A 576 18.47 21.87 -16.31
C ILE A 576 18.07 21.38 -14.93
N THR A 577 18.89 20.54 -14.30
CA THR A 577 18.80 20.19 -12.87
C THR A 577 20.09 20.60 -12.16
N GLY A 578 20.03 20.95 -10.88
CA GLY A 578 21.21 21.37 -10.14
C GLY A 578 20.95 21.60 -8.65
N ARG A 579 22.03 21.88 -7.91
CA ARG A 579 22.04 22.16 -6.47
C ARG A 579 22.31 23.64 -6.21
N ALA A 580 21.81 24.17 -5.08
CA ALA A 580 22.05 25.55 -4.69
C ALA A 580 22.38 25.72 -3.19
N THR A 581 22.98 26.86 -2.85
CA THR A 581 23.08 27.37 -1.49
C THR A 581 22.09 28.51 -1.28
N VAL A 582 21.33 28.42 -0.18
CA VAL A 582 20.44 29.47 0.30
C VAL A 582 21.07 30.07 1.56
N ASP A 583 21.39 31.37 1.52
CA ASP A 583 21.98 32.10 2.67
C ASP A 583 23.23 31.42 3.28
N GLY A 584 24.02 30.72 2.45
CA GLY A 584 25.25 30.04 2.88
C GLY A 584 25.09 28.59 3.37
N VAL A 585 23.87 28.04 3.36
CA VAL A 585 23.60 26.63 3.71
C VAL A 585 23.60 25.76 2.44
N PRO A 586 24.49 24.74 2.32
CA PRO A 586 24.51 23.81 1.18
C PRO A 586 23.46 22.69 1.31
N GLY A 587 22.94 22.21 0.18
CA GLY A 587 22.17 20.96 0.12
C GLY A 587 20.64 21.11 0.15
N VAL A 588 20.10 22.28 -0.15
CA VAL A 588 18.65 22.45 -0.34
C VAL A 588 18.29 21.95 -1.74
N SER A 589 17.53 20.83 -1.79
CA SER A 589 17.00 20.20 -3.01
C SER A 589 15.75 20.89 -3.53
#